data_AF-A0A814FT91-F1
#
_entry.id   AF-A0A814FT91-F1
#
_cell.length_a   1.000
_cell.length_b   1.000
_cell.length_c   1.000
_cell.angle_alpha   90.00
_cell.angle_beta   90.00
_cell.angle_gamma   90.00
#
_symmetry.space_group_name_H-M   'P 1'
#
loop_
_entity.id
_entity.type
_entity.pdbx_description
1 polymer ?
#
loop_
_entity_poly.entity_id
_entity_poly.type
_entity_poly.pdbx_seq_one_letter_code
_entity_poly.pdbx_strand_id
1 'polypeptide(L)'
;MSSTSLIFFGSQFCIYFGFIILKLGLIGNLSNLFVLFSTRTNPCSFLLWFASISNIITLLTGLLPRILSIGFSVDASSTSLTWCKSRWFLSYTSAFTSLTCICFASIDRYLVSCQYMQWHNRNKLKTAKLAILIATSVIMLTHIPFIVFYHIIQVNNSNDNVIYQCSGTNAAWTSYVNYFTRPMLGSIMPGTVLAVTGWRTYLNIKSRMLVHLGGTFQRGLTSMILLQSILIIIPVVPFSIIVIYQIATTSTNKTAYRLAQETMVFNIANILLYISYASNFYVYFFSAKSYRKELLRFVSHFVCCRSNRVEMRRM
;
A
#
# COMPACT_ATOMS: atom_id res chain seq x y z
N MET A 1 -23.87 -4.00 -24.88
CA MET A 1 -22.59 -4.52 -24.33
C MET A 1 -22.91 -5.78 -23.52
N SER A 2 -22.34 -6.94 -23.83
CA SER A 2 -22.66 -8.20 -23.13
C SER A 2 -21.95 -8.30 -21.77
N SER A 3 -22.46 -9.12 -20.84
CA SER A 3 -21.77 -9.43 -19.57
C SER A 3 -20.36 -9.98 -19.79
N THR A 4 -20.17 -10.80 -20.82
CA THR A 4 -18.87 -11.37 -21.20
C THR A 4 -17.86 -10.31 -21.63
N SER A 5 -18.29 -9.31 -22.40
CA SER A 5 -17.42 -8.21 -22.85
C SER A 5 -16.92 -7.33 -21.70
N LEU A 6 -17.75 -7.11 -20.66
CA LEU A 6 -17.37 -6.37 -19.46
C LEU A 6 -16.34 -7.12 -18.62
N ILE A 7 -16.53 -8.43 -18.44
CA ILE A 7 -15.57 -9.28 -17.70
C ILE A 7 -14.23 -9.32 -18.43
N PHE A 8 -14.26 -9.47 -19.76
CA PHE A 8 -13.05 -9.44 -20.59
C PHE A 8 -12.31 -8.10 -20.51
N PHE A 9 -13.03 -6.98 -20.58
CA PHE A 9 -12.40 -5.67 -20.42
C PHE A 9 -11.75 -5.51 -19.03
N GLY A 10 -12.46 -5.91 -17.98
CA GLY A 10 -11.95 -5.88 -16.62
C GLY A 10 -10.69 -6.73 -16.42
N SER A 11 -10.62 -7.92 -17.05
CA SER A 11 -9.44 -8.77 -16.96
C SER A 11 -8.25 -8.18 -17.72
N GLN A 12 -8.42 -7.70 -18.96
CA GLN A 12 -7.36 -7.05 -19.72
C GLN A 12 -6.83 -5.81 -19.00
N PHE A 13 -7.72 -5.00 -18.41
CA PHE A 13 -7.32 -3.84 -17.60
C PHE A 13 -6.43 -4.27 -16.41
N CYS A 14 -6.85 -5.29 -15.66
CA CYS A 14 -6.06 -5.82 -14.54
C CYS A 14 -4.68 -6.33 -14.99
N ILE A 15 -4.57 -6.96 -16.15
CA ILE A 15 -3.30 -7.52 -16.66
C ILE A 15 -2.35 -6.38 -17.01
N TYR A 16 -2.73 -5.52 -17.95
CA TYR A 16 -1.83 -4.50 -18.50
C TYR A 16 -1.42 -3.49 -17.43
N PHE A 17 -2.39 -2.90 -16.72
CA PHE A 17 -2.08 -1.94 -15.66
C PHE A 17 -1.44 -2.61 -14.46
N GLY A 18 -1.87 -3.82 -14.10
CA GLY A 18 -1.27 -4.58 -13.00
C GLY A 18 0.22 -4.86 -13.23
N PHE A 19 0.62 -5.30 -14.43
CA PHE A 19 2.04 -5.54 -14.73
C PHE A 19 2.87 -4.25 -14.71
N ILE A 20 2.31 -3.14 -15.22
CA ILE A 20 2.98 -1.83 -15.16
C ILE A 20 3.19 -1.41 -13.71
N ILE A 21 2.14 -1.47 -12.89
CA ILE A 21 2.19 -1.12 -11.46
C ILE A 21 3.16 -2.04 -10.70
N LEU A 22 3.16 -3.33 -10.98
CA LEU A 22 4.07 -4.28 -10.34
C LEU A 22 5.53 -3.94 -10.66
N LYS A 23 5.87 -3.74 -11.95
CA LYS A 23 7.24 -3.40 -12.36
C LYS A 23 7.71 -2.07 -11.75
N LEU A 24 6.92 -1.01 -11.93
CA LEU A 24 7.23 0.32 -11.41
C LEU A 24 7.28 0.32 -9.88
N GLY A 25 6.35 -0.39 -9.23
CA GLY A 25 6.28 -0.50 -7.79
C GLY A 25 7.47 -1.25 -7.18
N LEU A 26 7.93 -2.34 -7.79
CA LEU A 26 9.11 -3.06 -7.32
C LEU A 26 10.37 -2.21 -7.48
N ILE A 27 10.59 -1.61 -8.66
CA ILE A 27 11.75 -0.73 -8.92
C ILE A 27 11.75 0.46 -7.94
N GLY A 28 10.60 1.11 -7.78
CA GLY A 28 10.44 2.25 -6.90
C GLY A 28 10.70 1.91 -5.43
N ASN A 29 10.03 0.88 -4.90
CA ASN A 29 10.20 0.52 -3.49
C ASN A 29 11.61 0.00 -3.19
N LEU A 30 12.26 -0.73 -4.09
CA LEU A 30 13.68 -1.10 -3.93
C LEU A 30 14.58 0.12 -3.86
N SER A 31 14.37 1.09 -4.76
CA SER A 31 15.12 2.36 -4.75
C SER A 31 14.91 3.13 -3.45
N ASN A 32 13.67 3.16 -2.93
CA ASN A 32 13.37 3.75 -1.62
C ASN A 32 14.11 3.05 -0.48
N LEU A 33 14.22 1.72 -0.49
CA LEU A 33 14.95 1.00 0.55
C LEU A 33 16.40 1.46 0.60
N PHE A 34 17.06 1.63 -0.54
CA PHE A 34 18.44 2.09 -0.59
C PHE A 34 18.59 3.54 -0.12
N VAL A 35 17.79 4.46 -0.66
CA VAL A 35 17.89 5.90 -0.34
C VAL A 35 17.50 6.19 1.11
N LEU A 36 16.45 5.56 1.62
CA LEU A 36 15.97 5.82 2.99
C LEU A 36 16.83 5.11 4.05
N PHE A 37 17.57 4.07 3.68
CA PHE A 37 18.47 3.39 4.62
C PHE A 37 19.57 4.32 5.15
N SER A 38 20.14 5.19 4.30
CA SER A 38 21.16 6.15 4.75
C SER A 38 20.60 7.24 5.66
N THR A 39 19.30 7.53 5.57
CA THR A 39 18.62 8.60 6.34
C THR A 39 17.71 8.07 7.45
N ARG A 40 17.74 6.77 7.75
CA ARG A 40 16.87 6.08 8.73
C ARG A 40 17.06 6.52 10.18
N THR A 41 18.02 7.40 10.47
CA THR A 41 18.15 8.05 11.77
C THR A 41 17.01 9.06 12.00
N ASN A 42 16.39 9.57 10.93
CA ASN A 42 15.18 10.37 11.00
C ASN A 42 13.94 9.45 11.19
N PRO A 43 13.04 9.76 12.16
CA PRO A 43 11.84 8.94 12.40
C PRO A 43 10.96 8.75 11.16
N CYS A 44 10.73 9.82 10.38
CA CYS A 44 9.93 9.75 9.16
C CYS A 44 10.59 8.88 8.10
N SER A 45 11.90 9.05 7.85
CA SER A 45 12.63 8.20 6.89
C SER A 45 12.60 6.72 7.30
N PHE A 46 12.71 6.43 8.61
CA PHE A 46 12.60 5.08 9.14
C PHE A 46 11.22 4.45 8.89
N LEU A 47 10.15 5.20 9.14
CA LEU A 47 8.77 4.74 8.87
C LEU A 47 8.54 4.50 7.38
N LEU A 48 9.01 5.39 6.51
CA LEU A 48 8.90 5.23 5.05
C LEU A 48 9.75 4.08 4.50
N TRP A 49 10.89 3.79 5.14
CA TRP A 49 11.71 2.63 4.80
C TRP A 49 10.96 1.33 5.13
N PHE A 50 10.35 1.24 6.31
CA PHE A 50 9.54 0.08 6.70
C PHE A 50 8.27 -0.07 5.85
N ALA A 51 7.64 1.05 5.47
CA ALA A 51 6.53 1.06 4.53
C ALA A 51 6.94 0.50 3.16
N SER A 52 8.16 0.80 2.69
CA SER A 52 8.66 0.31 1.39
C SER A 52 8.86 -1.21 1.38
N ILE A 53 9.31 -1.81 2.50
CA ILE A 53 9.36 -3.28 2.66
C ILE A 53 7.95 -3.85 2.56
N SER A 54 7.02 -3.25 3.31
CA SER A 54 5.64 -3.70 3.37
C SER A 54 4.96 -3.61 1.99
N ASN A 55 5.19 -2.52 1.24
CA ASN A 55 4.69 -2.37 -0.13
C ASN A 55 5.17 -3.48 -1.07
N ILE A 56 6.44 -3.87 -0.99
CA ILE A 56 6.98 -4.96 -1.82
C ILE A 56 6.24 -6.26 -1.50
N ILE A 57 6.04 -6.57 -0.22
CA ILE A 57 5.28 -7.76 0.20
C ILE A 57 3.84 -7.68 -0.31
N THR A 58 3.18 -6.52 -0.20
CA THR A 58 1.80 -6.32 -0.70
C THR A 58 1.70 -6.49 -2.22
N LEU A 59 2.68 -6.00 -2.98
CA LEU A 59 2.71 -6.15 -4.43
C LEU A 59 2.94 -7.62 -4.85
N LEU A 60 3.83 -8.33 -4.15
CA LEU A 60 4.17 -9.72 -4.46
C LEU A 60 3.12 -10.73 -3.98
N THR A 61 2.43 -10.47 -2.88
CA THR A 61 1.43 -11.40 -2.31
C THR A 61 0.00 -11.02 -2.68
N GLY A 62 -0.26 -9.75 -2.96
CA GLY A 62 -1.57 -9.25 -3.36
C GLY A 62 -1.72 -9.12 -4.88
N LEU A 63 -0.94 -8.23 -5.49
CA LEU A 63 -1.11 -7.87 -6.91
C LEU A 63 -0.65 -8.97 -7.87
N LEU A 64 0.54 -9.54 -7.67
CA LEU A 64 1.07 -10.57 -8.56
C LEU A 64 0.13 -11.80 -8.65
N PRO A 65 -0.33 -12.41 -7.54
CA PRO A 65 -1.26 -13.54 -7.61
C PRO A 65 -2.60 -13.16 -8.23
N ARG A 66 -3.03 -11.90 -8.12
CA ARG A 66 -4.23 -11.41 -8.80
C ARG A 66 -4.06 -11.37 -10.32
N ILE A 67 -2.91 -10.88 -10.80
CA ILE A 67 -2.60 -10.86 -12.24
C ILE A 67 -2.57 -12.28 -12.78
N LEU A 68 -1.94 -13.21 -12.06
CA LEU A 68 -1.87 -14.62 -12.46
C LEU A 68 -3.26 -15.29 -12.49
N SER A 69 -4.07 -15.04 -11.45
CA SER A 69 -5.41 -15.64 -11.33
C SER A 69 -6.38 -15.08 -12.37
N ILE A 70 -6.46 -13.75 -12.52
CA ILE A 70 -7.41 -13.11 -13.45
C ILE A 70 -6.95 -13.23 -14.90
N GLY A 71 -5.64 -13.10 -15.15
CA GLY A 71 -5.11 -13.01 -16.50
C GLY A 71 -4.74 -14.34 -17.15
N PHE A 72 -4.29 -15.30 -16.36
CA PHE A 72 -3.78 -16.58 -16.86
C PHE A 72 -4.56 -17.78 -16.32
N SER A 73 -5.60 -17.54 -15.52
CA SER A 73 -6.35 -18.59 -14.82
C SER A 73 -5.47 -19.48 -13.93
N VAL A 74 -4.33 -18.95 -13.48
CA VAL A 74 -3.41 -19.63 -12.57
C VAL A 74 -3.65 -19.12 -11.16
N ASP A 75 -4.37 -19.89 -10.35
CA ASP A 75 -4.57 -19.58 -8.93
C ASP A 75 -3.90 -20.62 -8.03
N ALA A 76 -2.67 -20.36 -7.60
CA ALA A 76 -1.99 -21.23 -6.62
C ALA A 76 -2.77 -21.33 -5.29
N SER A 77 -3.70 -20.41 -5.01
CA SER A 77 -4.51 -20.46 -3.79
C SER A 77 -5.60 -21.52 -3.87
N SER A 78 -5.96 -22.01 -5.06
CA SER A 78 -6.90 -23.13 -5.22
C SER A 78 -6.22 -24.49 -5.11
N THR A 79 -4.89 -24.57 -5.22
CA THR A 79 -4.14 -25.82 -5.22
C THR A 79 -3.39 -26.07 -3.92
N SER A 80 -2.83 -25.03 -3.29
CA SER A 80 -2.04 -25.16 -2.06
C SER A 80 -2.72 -24.49 -0.87
N LEU A 81 -3.06 -25.28 0.15
CA LEU A 81 -3.64 -24.78 1.39
C LEU A 81 -2.70 -23.81 2.12
N THR A 82 -1.40 -24.14 2.14
CA THR A 82 -0.36 -23.28 2.73
C THR A 82 -0.30 -21.94 2.03
N TRP A 83 -0.37 -21.91 0.70
CA TRP A 83 -0.38 -20.66 -0.05
C TRP A 83 -1.69 -19.88 0.13
N CYS A 84 -2.85 -20.56 0.11
CA CYS A 84 -4.15 -19.97 0.42
C CYS A 84 -4.10 -19.18 1.74
N LYS A 85 -3.65 -19.80 2.83
CA LYS A 85 -3.56 -19.18 4.16
C LYS A 85 -2.54 -18.04 4.22
N SER A 86 -1.32 -18.29 3.78
CA SER A 86 -0.21 -17.34 3.89
C SER A 86 -0.40 -16.11 3.00
N ARG A 87 -0.97 -16.25 1.79
CA ARG A 87 -1.25 -15.14 0.87
C ARG A 87 -2.13 -14.08 1.51
N TRP A 88 -3.27 -14.46 2.08
CA TRP A 88 -4.20 -13.53 2.69
C TRP A 88 -3.60 -12.86 3.93
N PHE A 89 -2.95 -13.65 4.79
CA PHE A 89 -2.25 -13.14 5.96
C PHE A 89 -1.18 -12.09 5.60
N LEU A 90 -0.27 -12.43 4.68
CA LEU A 90 0.82 -11.55 4.27
C LEU A 90 0.32 -10.31 3.53
N SER A 91 -0.66 -10.47 2.64
CA SER A 91 -1.22 -9.34 1.87
C SER A 91 -1.86 -8.31 2.79
N TYR A 92 -2.70 -8.74 3.74
CA TYR A 92 -3.40 -7.84 4.66
C TYR A 92 -2.43 -7.20 5.65
N THR A 93 -1.60 -8.03 6.29
CA THR A 93 -0.63 -7.54 7.28
C THR A 93 0.32 -6.51 6.67
N SER A 94 0.86 -6.78 5.48
CA SER A 94 1.77 -5.84 4.81
C SER A 94 1.05 -4.57 4.33
N ALA A 95 -0.14 -4.68 3.76
CA ALA A 95 -0.90 -3.51 3.29
C ALA A 95 -1.25 -2.56 4.45
N PHE A 96 -1.72 -3.12 5.57
CA PHE A 96 -2.08 -2.35 6.76
C PHE A 96 -0.87 -1.75 7.46
N THR A 97 0.22 -2.51 7.51
CA THR A 97 1.49 -2.03 8.05
C THR A 97 2.01 -0.85 7.26
N SER A 98 2.03 -0.95 5.93
CA SER A 98 2.45 0.17 5.05
C SER A 98 1.62 1.42 5.29
N LEU A 99 0.30 1.26 5.30
CA LEU A 99 -0.63 2.36 5.50
C LEU A 99 -0.47 3.00 6.88
N THR A 100 -0.27 2.19 7.92
CA THR A 100 0.00 2.65 9.28
C THR A 100 1.32 3.43 9.36
N CYS A 101 2.38 2.97 8.69
CA CYS A 101 3.64 3.72 8.61
C CYS A 101 3.45 5.10 7.98
N ILE A 102 2.65 5.20 6.92
CA ILE A 102 2.40 6.47 6.23
C ILE A 102 1.56 7.39 7.11
N CYS A 103 0.55 6.86 7.81
CA CYS A 103 -0.20 7.62 8.82
C CYS A 103 0.71 8.15 9.93
N PHE A 104 1.59 7.30 10.49
CA PHE A 104 2.55 7.74 11.51
C PHE A 104 3.55 8.75 10.96
N ALA A 105 4.01 8.61 9.71
CA ALA A 105 4.87 9.59 9.07
C ALA A 105 4.15 10.93 8.89
N SER A 106 2.86 10.93 8.54
CA SER A 106 2.04 12.15 8.45
C SER A 106 1.82 12.81 9.80
N ILE A 107 1.56 12.03 10.85
CA ILE A 107 1.47 12.53 12.23
C ILE A 107 2.81 13.14 12.66
N ASP A 108 3.92 12.46 12.40
CA ASP A 108 5.28 12.95 12.65
C ASP A 108 5.52 14.30 11.98
N ARG A 109 5.18 14.44 10.69
CA ARG A 109 5.30 15.72 9.97
C ARG A 109 4.41 16.81 10.56
N TYR A 110 3.19 16.46 10.97
CA TYR A 110 2.30 17.39 11.66
C TYR A 110 2.91 17.87 12.98
N LEU A 111 3.41 16.97 13.83
CA LEU A 111 4.03 17.33 15.11
C LEU A 111 5.26 18.21 14.92
N VAL A 112 6.07 17.96 13.88
CA VAL A 112 7.21 18.82 13.53
C VAL A 112 6.75 20.19 13.01
N SER A 113 5.58 20.29 12.38
CA SER A 113 5.02 21.58 11.94
C SER A 113 4.44 22.43 13.07
N CYS A 114 4.14 21.83 14.24
CA CYS A 114 3.54 22.53 15.39
C CYS A 114 4.50 23.53 16.06
N GLN A 115 3.95 24.48 16.84
CA GLN A 115 4.70 25.59 17.48
C GLN A 115 5.34 25.18 18.80
N TYR A 116 4.74 24.21 19.46
CA TYR A 116 5.06 23.85 20.82
C TYR A 116 6.26 22.89 20.87
N MET A 117 7.38 23.37 21.40
CA MET A 117 8.65 22.65 21.51
C MET A 117 8.52 21.29 22.24
N GLN A 118 7.53 21.15 23.12
CA GLN A 118 7.22 19.88 23.81
C GLN A 118 6.82 18.75 22.83
N TRP A 119 6.18 19.07 21.71
CA TRP A 119 5.77 18.08 20.70
C TRP A 119 6.92 17.67 19.79
N HIS A 120 7.88 18.58 19.53
CA HIS A 120 9.14 18.24 18.86
C HIS A 120 9.96 17.25 19.69
N ASN A 121 10.00 17.43 21.02
CA ASN A 121 10.74 16.54 21.92
C ASN A 121 10.15 15.12 22.03
N ARG A 122 8.87 14.93 21.69
CA ARG A 122 8.24 13.60 21.61
C ARG A 122 8.56 12.88 20.29
N ASN A 123 8.96 13.62 19.26
CA ASN A 123 9.31 13.07 17.96
C ASN A 123 10.75 12.50 17.94
N LYS A 124 10.94 11.38 18.66
CA LYS A 124 12.21 10.65 18.72
C LYS A 124 12.13 9.36 17.94
N LEU A 125 13.27 8.94 17.36
CA LEU A 125 13.36 7.67 16.63
C LEU A 125 12.98 6.47 17.50
N LYS A 126 13.30 6.50 18.80
CA LYS A 126 12.89 5.45 19.76
C LYS A 126 11.37 5.32 19.84
N THR A 127 10.65 6.45 19.90
CA THR A 127 9.19 6.48 19.91
C THR A 127 8.61 5.90 18.63
N ALA A 128 9.14 6.31 17.46
CA ALA A 128 8.69 5.78 16.17
C ALA A 128 8.92 4.25 16.05
N LYS A 129 10.07 3.76 16.50
CA LYS A 129 10.38 2.32 16.55
C LYS A 129 9.42 1.54 17.45
N LEU A 130 9.15 2.06 18.65
CA LEU A 130 8.22 1.41 19.57
C LEU A 130 6.79 1.44 19.02
N ALA A 131 6.36 2.58 18.47
CA ALA A 131 5.01 2.73 17.90
C ALA A 131 4.78 1.78 16.73
N ILE A 132 5.75 1.65 15.79
CA ILE A 132 5.60 0.71 14.68
C ILE A 132 5.65 -0.74 15.16
N LEU A 133 6.52 -1.07 16.14
CA LEU A 133 6.58 -2.42 16.71
C LEU A 133 5.23 -2.81 17.31
N ILE A 134 4.66 -1.98 18.18
CA ILE A 134 3.34 -2.22 18.79
C ILE A 134 2.27 -2.33 17.71
N ALA A 135 2.22 -1.39 16.76
CA ALA A 135 1.21 -1.40 15.71
C ALA A 135 1.30 -2.66 14.82
N THR A 136 2.50 -3.05 14.40
CA THR A 136 2.71 -4.28 13.61
C THR A 136 2.33 -5.53 14.37
N SER A 137 2.65 -5.61 15.66
CA SER A 137 2.26 -6.74 16.52
C SER A 137 0.73 -6.83 16.63
N VAL A 138 0.05 -5.70 16.85
CA VAL A 138 -1.43 -5.67 16.88
C VAL A 138 -2.01 -6.09 15.54
N ILE A 139 -1.51 -5.55 14.42
CA ILE A 139 -1.97 -5.90 13.06
C ILE A 139 -1.79 -7.41 12.82
N MET A 140 -0.60 -7.96 13.14
CA MET A 140 -0.35 -9.39 13.01
C MET A 140 -1.34 -10.22 13.82
N LEU A 141 -1.54 -9.90 15.09
CA LEU A 141 -2.49 -10.59 15.97
C LEU A 141 -3.92 -10.54 15.41
N THR A 142 -4.38 -9.38 14.92
CA THR A 142 -5.72 -9.24 14.33
C THR A 142 -5.90 -10.01 13.02
N HIS A 143 -4.80 -10.36 12.34
CA HIS A 143 -4.82 -11.07 11.06
C HIS A 143 -4.47 -12.56 11.17
N ILE A 144 -4.03 -13.05 12.33
CA ILE A 144 -3.88 -14.51 12.58
C ILE A 144 -5.11 -15.33 12.13
N PRO A 145 -6.36 -14.87 12.32
CA PRO A 145 -7.52 -15.65 11.88
C PRO A 145 -7.56 -15.95 10.37
N PHE A 146 -6.83 -15.23 9.51
CA PHE A 146 -6.64 -15.63 8.11
C PHE A 146 -5.96 -17.00 7.98
N ILE A 147 -5.02 -17.33 8.87
CA ILE A 147 -4.33 -18.62 8.85
C ILE A 147 -5.25 -19.74 9.36
N VAL A 148 -6.15 -19.43 10.30
CA VAL A 148 -7.02 -20.41 10.93
C VAL A 148 -8.25 -20.69 10.06
N PHE A 149 -8.97 -19.66 9.63
CA PHE A 149 -10.31 -19.78 9.04
C PHE A 149 -10.34 -19.84 7.51
N TYR A 150 -9.24 -19.62 6.80
CA TYR A 150 -9.23 -19.77 5.35
C TYR A 150 -8.90 -21.21 4.94
N HIS A 151 -9.76 -21.79 4.10
CA HIS A 151 -9.58 -23.13 3.55
C HIS A 151 -9.94 -23.15 2.06
N ILE A 152 -9.52 -24.22 1.39
CA ILE A 152 -9.93 -24.51 0.03
C ILE A 152 -11.31 -25.17 0.10
N ILE A 153 -12.29 -24.55 -0.54
CA ILE A 153 -13.66 -25.05 -0.63
C ILE A 153 -14.00 -25.37 -2.09
N GLN A 154 -14.89 -26.35 -2.28
CA GLN A 154 -15.46 -26.68 -3.59
C GLN A 154 -16.68 -25.78 -3.83
N VAL A 155 -16.69 -25.13 -4.99
CA VAL A 155 -17.80 -24.29 -5.45
C VAL A 155 -18.30 -24.86 -6.77
N ASN A 156 -19.59 -25.22 -6.82
CA ASN A 156 -20.22 -25.70 -8.04
C ASN A 156 -20.52 -24.49 -8.92
N ASN A 157 -19.98 -24.49 -10.15
CA ASN A 157 -20.32 -23.49 -11.14
C ASN A 157 -21.67 -23.81 -11.80
N SER A 158 -22.25 -22.84 -12.49
CA SER A 158 -23.52 -22.93 -13.24
C SER A 158 -23.57 -24.03 -14.30
N ASN A 159 -22.42 -24.63 -14.63
CA ASN A 159 -22.27 -25.71 -15.60
C ASN A 159 -21.91 -27.05 -14.93
N ASP A 160 -22.21 -27.24 -13.63
CA ASP A 160 -21.84 -28.40 -12.81
C ASP A 160 -20.33 -28.72 -12.73
N ASN A 161 -19.48 -27.80 -13.21
CA ASN A 161 -18.04 -27.91 -13.03
C ASN A 161 -17.65 -27.54 -11.60
N VAL A 162 -16.92 -28.44 -10.93
CA VAL A 162 -16.36 -28.18 -9.59
C VAL A 162 -15.14 -27.28 -9.71
N ILE A 163 -15.18 -26.11 -9.07
CA ILE A 163 -14.06 -25.18 -8.98
C ILE A 163 -13.61 -25.11 -7.53
N TYR A 164 -12.29 -25.16 -7.32
CA TYR A 164 -11.70 -24.98 -5.99
C TYR A 164 -11.39 -23.51 -5.76
N GLN A 165 -11.85 -22.95 -4.63
CA GLN A 165 -11.59 -21.57 -4.25
C GLN A 165 -11.12 -21.48 -2.79
N CYS A 166 -10.14 -20.61 -2.55
CA CYS A 166 -9.71 -20.25 -1.19
C CYS A 166 -10.67 -19.22 -0.58
N SER A 167 -11.42 -19.62 0.45
CA SER A 167 -12.41 -18.76 1.11
C SER A 167 -12.43 -18.94 2.63
N GLY A 168 -13.01 -17.96 3.32
CA GLY A 168 -13.22 -18.02 4.77
C GLY A 168 -14.38 -18.97 5.11
N THR A 169 -14.12 -19.97 5.96
CA THR A 169 -15.13 -20.95 6.39
C THR A 169 -16.03 -20.43 7.51
N ASN A 170 -15.52 -19.49 8.31
CA ASN A 170 -16.25 -18.91 9.42
C ASN A 170 -17.02 -17.65 8.97
N ALA A 171 -18.34 -17.65 9.15
CA ALA A 171 -19.21 -16.55 8.75
C ALA A 171 -18.99 -15.27 9.58
N ALA A 172 -18.71 -15.41 10.89
CA ALA A 172 -18.43 -14.28 11.77
C ALA A 172 -17.11 -13.59 11.39
N TRP A 173 -16.07 -14.36 11.10
CA TRP A 173 -14.79 -13.83 10.58
C TRP A 173 -14.96 -13.14 9.23
N THR A 174 -15.68 -13.78 8.30
CA THR A 174 -15.93 -13.20 6.97
C THR A 174 -16.69 -11.89 7.08
N SER A 175 -17.67 -11.81 7.99
CA SER A 175 -18.38 -10.58 8.31
C SER A 175 -17.43 -9.53 8.91
N TYR A 176 -16.63 -9.90 9.91
CA TYR A 176 -15.65 -8.99 10.51
C TYR A 176 -14.68 -8.39 9.46
N VAL A 177 -14.16 -9.22 8.55
CA VAL A 177 -13.27 -8.73 7.48
C VAL A 177 -13.99 -7.78 6.53
N ASN A 178 -15.21 -8.12 6.11
CA ASN A 178 -15.95 -7.35 5.12
C ASN A 178 -16.52 -6.04 5.68
N TYR A 179 -17.07 -6.05 6.90
CA TYR A 179 -17.73 -4.89 7.50
C TYR A 179 -16.77 -3.98 8.28
N PHE A 180 -15.71 -4.53 8.88
CA PHE A 180 -14.82 -3.76 9.74
C PHE A 180 -13.43 -3.60 9.13
N THR A 181 -12.70 -4.70 8.92
CA THR A 181 -11.30 -4.63 8.51
C THR A 181 -11.11 -3.90 7.19
N ARG A 182 -11.81 -4.30 6.13
CA ARG A 182 -11.66 -3.71 4.80
C ARG A 182 -12.07 -2.23 4.74
N PRO A 183 -13.33 -1.84 5.06
CA PRO A 183 -13.76 -0.46 4.87
C PRO A 183 -13.28 0.48 5.98
N MET A 184 -13.29 0.07 7.25
CA MET A 184 -12.96 0.98 8.35
C MET A 184 -11.46 1.11 8.49
N LEU A 185 -10.77 0.00 8.76
CA LEU A 185 -9.33 0.03 9.03
C LEU A 185 -8.49 0.17 7.76
N GLY A 186 -8.93 -0.42 6.65
CA GLY A 186 -8.22 -0.39 5.37
C GLY A 186 -8.46 0.87 4.54
N SER A 187 -9.43 1.74 4.92
CA SER A 187 -9.78 2.89 4.08
C SER A 187 -10.20 4.14 4.85
N ILE A 188 -11.28 4.10 5.62
CA ILE A 188 -11.84 5.31 6.26
C ILE A 188 -10.89 5.88 7.32
N MET A 189 -10.39 5.05 8.24
CA MET A 189 -9.50 5.50 9.31
C MET A 189 -8.18 6.06 8.77
N PRO A 190 -7.45 5.40 7.86
CA PRO A 190 -6.25 5.98 7.29
C PRO A 190 -6.52 7.22 6.44
N GLY A 191 -7.58 7.22 5.63
CA GLY A 191 -7.97 8.37 4.82
C GLY A 191 -8.25 9.61 5.67
N THR A 192 -8.99 9.46 6.76
CA THR A 192 -9.27 10.55 7.70
C THR A 192 -8.02 11.05 8.42
N VAL A 193 -7.16 10.14 8.90
CA VAL A 193 -5.88 10.52 9.52
C VAL A 193 -5.01 11.32 8.54
N LEU A 194 -4.84 10.84 7.31
CA LEU A 194 -4.04 11.52 6.29
C LEU A 194 -4.64 12.86 5.87
N ALA A 195 -5.97 12.95 5.75
CA ALA A 195 -6.66 14.20 5.42
C ALA A 195 -6.49 15.25 6.53
N VAL A 196 -6.77 14.88 7.78
CA VAL A 196 -6.69 15.80 8.93
C VAL A 196 -5.25 16.24 9.18
N THR A 197 -4.31 15.30 9.25
CA THR A 197 -2.90 15.62 9.50
C THR A 197 -2.25 16.36 8.33
N GLY A 198 -2.61 16.01 7.09
CA GLY A 198 -2.15 16.72 5.89
C GLY A 198 -2.66 18.16 5.84
N TRP A 199 -3.96 18.35 6.08
CA TRP A 199 -4.57 19.69 6.12
C TRP A 199 -3.94 20.58 7.20
N ARG A 200 -3.79 20.06 8.42
CA ARG A 200 -3.18 20.81 9.52
C ARG A 200 -1.72 21.14 9.24
N THR A 201 -0.96 20.20 8.69
CA THR A 201 0.43 20.43 8.26
C THR A 201 0.51 21.52 7.21
N TYR A 202 -0.38 21.52 6.21
CA TYR A 202 -0.43 22.55 5.17
C TYR A 202 -0.69 23.94 5.75
N LEU A 203 -1.69 24.08 6.65
CA LEU A 203 -2.00 25.35 7.30
C LEU A 203 -0.84 25.87 8.16
N ASN A 204 -0.16 24.98 8.90
CA ASN A 204 1.00 25.33 9.72
C ASN A 204 2.18 25.79 8.86
N ILE A 205 2.37 25.24 7.66
CA ILE A 205 3.43 25.67 6.74
C ILE A 205 3.08 27.01 6.11
N LYS A 206 1.84 27.17 5.63
CA LYS A 206 1.39 28.42 4.99
C LYS A 206 1.50 29.60 5.94
N SER A 207 1.09 29.42 7.20
CA SER A 207 1.20 30.45 8.24
C SER A 207 2.64 30.76 8.66
N ARG A 208 3.62 29.87 8.39
CA ARG A 208 5.00 29.98 8.88
C ARG A 208 6.08 30.09 7.82
N MET A 209 5.70 30.19 6.55
CA MET A 209 6.62 30.48 5.44
C MET A 209 7.42 31.77 5.70
N LEU A 210 6.94 32.63 6.60
CA LEU A 210 7.53 33.91 6.98
C LEU A 210 8.57 33.90 8.12
N VAL A 211 8.67 32.89 9.01
CA VAL A 211 9.39 33.10 10.31
C VAL A 211 10.49 32.09 10.71
N HIS A 212 10.57 30.85 10.21
CA HIS A 212 11.66 29.97 10.69
C HIS A 212 12.23 28.92 9.72
N LEU A 213 13.57 28.84 9.75
CA LEU A 213 14.48 28.00 8.97
C LEU A 213 14.36 26.50 9.29
N GLY A 214 13.33 25.83 8.79
CA GLY A 214 13.41 24.39 8.56
C GLY A 214 14.37 24.12 7.40
N GLY A 215 15.49 23.41 7.64
CA GLY A 215 16.46 23.06 6.60
C GLY A 215 15.79 22.43 5.37
N THR A 216 16.38 22.61 4.19
CA THR A 216 15.84 22.17 2.88
C THR A 216 15.40 20.71 2.86
N PHE A 217 16.05 19.85 3.66
CA PHE A 217 15.70 18.44 3.86
C PHE A 217 14.31 18.24 4.49
N GLN A 218 13.97 18.98 5.55
CA GLN A 218 12.69 18.85 6.25
C GLN A 218 11.53 19.33 5.37
N ARG A 219 11.74 20.42 4.63
CA ARG A 219 10.75 20.92 3.64
C ARG A 219 10.48 19.90 2.55
N GLY A 220 11.53 19.24 2.06
CA GLY A 220 11.41 18.12 1.10
C GLY A 220 10.54 16.99 1.64
N LEU A 221 10.87 16.47 2.83
CA LEU A 221 10.11 15.39 3.47
C LEU A 221 8.64 15.74 3.69
N THR A 222 8.33 16.96 4.13
CA THR A 222 6.92 17.35 4.34
C THR A 222 6.16 17.47 3.03
N SER A 223 6.78 18.03 1.98
CA SER A 223 6.17 18.08 0.65
C SER A 223 5.92 16.67 0.09
N MET A 224 6.85 15.74 0.31
CA MET A 224 6.70 14.34 -0.10
C MET A 224 5.49 13.69 0.56
N ILE A 225 5.36 13.82 1.88
CA ILE A 225 4.26 13.22 2.64
C ILE A 225 2.91 13.84 2.25
N LEU A 226 2.83 15.15 2.06
CA LEU A 226 1.57 15.80 1.64
C LEU A 226 1.10 15.30 0.27
N LEU A 227 2.02 15.21 -0.70
CA LEU A 227 1.68 14.69 -2.04
C LEU A 227 1.31 13.20 -1.98
N GLN A 228 2.02 12.41 -1.16
CA GLN A 228 1.71 11.01 -0.95
C GLN A 228 0.32 10.80 -0.31
N SER A 229 -0.05 11.63 0.67
CA SER A 229 -1.39 11.59 1.30
C SER A 229 -2.49 11.81 0.26
N ILE A 230 -2.33 12.78 -0.64
CA ILE A 230 -3.29 13.03 -1.73
C ILE A 230 -3.41 11.82 -2.65
N LEU A 231 -2.27 11.24 -3.06
CA LEU A 231 -2.24 10.07 -3.94
C LEU A 231 -2.77 8.79 -3.30
N ILE A 232 -2.83 8.69 -1.97
CA ILE A 232 -3.50 7.59 -1.26
C ILE A 232 -5.00 7.84 -1.18
N ILE A 233 -5.43 9.07 -0.89
CA ILE A 233 -6.85 9.39 -0.73
C ILE A 233 -7.62 9.18 -2.05
N ILE A 234 -7.03 9.60 -3.19
CA ILE A 234 -7.70 9.51 -4.50
C ILE A 234 -8.14 8.07 -4.84
N PRO A 235 -7.31 7.02 -4.72
CA PRO A 235 -7.73 5.63 -4.95
C PRO A 235 -8.54 5.00 -3.80
N VAL A 236 -8.30 5.42 -2.55
CA VAL A 236 -9.00 4.86 -1.39
C VAL A 236 -10.48 5.20 -1.41
N VAL A 237 -10.85 6.42 -1.83
CA VAL A 237 -12.26 6.84 -1.91
C VAL A 237 -13.11 5.95 -2.85
N PRO A 238 -12.79 5.77 -4.14
CA PRO A 238 -13.58 4.93 -5.03
C PRO A 238 -13.59 3.46 -4.59
N PHE A 239 -12.48 2.97 -4.01
CA PHE A 239 -12.43 1.63 -3.43
C PHE A 239 -13.38 1.48 -2.24
N SER A 240 -13.43 2.47 -1.34
CA SER A 240 -14.34 2.46 -0.20
C SER A 240 -15.80 2.46 -0.64
N ILE A 241 -16.14 3.31 -1.62
CA ILE A 241 -17.50 3.44 -2.14
C ILE A 241 -17.98 2.10 -2.71
N ILE A 242 -17.18 1.44 -3.56
CA ILE A 242 -17.59 0.17 -4.16
C ILE A 242 -17.72 -0.94 -3.12
N VAL A 243 -16.84 -0.99 -2.11
CA VAL A 243 -16.93 -1.99 -1.03
C VAL A 243 -18.19 -1.78 -0.18
N ILE A 244 -18.49 -0.54 0.21
CA ILE A 244 -19.71 -0.21 0.97
C ILE A 244 -20.95 -0.53 0.15
N TYR A 245 -20.95 -0.19 -1.14
CA TYR A 245 -22.05 -0.50 -2.05
C TYR A 245 -22.27 -2.02 -2.20
N GLN A 246 -21.20 -2.81 -2.36
CA GLN A 246 -21.29 -4.27 -2.44
C GLN A 246 -21.89 -4.86 -1.17
N ILE A 247 -21.48 -4.36 0.00
CA ILE A 247 -22.01 -4.75 1.29
C ILE A 247 -23.51 -4.43 1.37
N ALA A 248 -23.91 -3.18 1.08
CA ALA A 248 -25.29 -2.72 1.17
C ALA A 248 -26.24 -3.47 0.23
N THR A 249 -25.73 -4.03 -0.88
CA THR A 249 -26.52 -4.73 -1.89
C THR A 249 -26.39 -6.26 -1.82
N THR A 250 -25.78 -6.81 -0.75
CA THR A 250 -25.55 -8.26 -0.62
C THR A 250 -26.84 -9.08 -0.63
N SER A 251 -27.93 -8.57 -0.03
CA SER A 251 -29.23 -9.24 0.03
C SER A 251 -30.11 -9.03 -1.21
N THR A 252 -29.66 -8.24 -2.17
CA THR A 252 -30.45 -7.93 -3.37
C THR A 252 -30.18 -8.94 -4.48
N ASN A 253 -31.24 -9.43 -5.14
CA ASN A 253 -31.09 -10.28 -6.32
C ASN A 253 -30.53 -9.45 -7.48
N LYS A 254 -29.33 -9.81 -7.95
CA LYS A 254 -28.61 -9.11 -9.02
C LYS A 254 -28.67 -9.92 -10.31
N THR A 255 -28.93 -9.25 -11.43
CA THR A 255 -28.79 -9.86 -12.75
C THR A 255 -27.32 -10.13 -13.06
N ALA A 256 -27.04 -11.12 -13.91
CA ALA A 256 -25.67 -11.45 -14.34
C ALA A 256 -24.94 -10.23 -14.95
N TYR A 257 -25.68 -9.37 -15.66
CA TYR A 257 -25.13 -8.14 -16.22
C TYR A 257 -24.69 -7.15 -15.13
N ARG A 258 -25.51 -6.94 -14.09
CA ARG A 258 -25.17 -6.07 -12.95
C ARG A 258 -23.97 -6.59 -12.18
N LEU A 259 -23.89 -7.91 -11.95
CA LEU A 259 -22.73 -8.52 -11.28
C LEU A 259 -21.43 -8.31 -12.06
N ALA A 260 -21.49 -8.40 -13.40
CA ALA A 260 -20.35 -8.13 -14.27
C ALA A 260 -19.87 -6.68 -14.16
N GLN A 261 -20.79 -5.71 -14.14
CA GLN A 261 -20.46 -4.29 -13.93
C GLN A 261 -19.80 -4.05 -12.57
N GLU A 262 -20.39 -4.59 -11.50
CA GLU A 262 -19.85 -4.44 -10.14
C GLU A 262 -18.45 -5.05 -9.99
N THR A 263 -18.23 -6.21 -10.62
CA THR A 263 -16.92 -6.89 -10.64
C THR A 263 -15.89 -6.06 -11.40
N MET A 264 -16.27 -5.49 -12.55
CA MET A 264 -15.40 -4.62 -13.33
C MET A 264 -15.00 -3.36 -12.55
N VAL A 265 -15.98 -2.66 -11.96
CA VAL A 265 -15.72 -1.44 -11.16
C VAL A 265 -14.84 -1.76 -9.96
N PHE A 266 -15.10 -2.87 -9.26
CA PHE A 266 -14.26 -3.34 -8.16
C PHE A 266 -12.83 -3.62 -8.63
N ASN A 267 -12.65 -4.30 -9.77
CA ASN A 267 -11.33 -4.58 -10.34
C ASN A 267 -10.56 -3.29 -10.66
N ILE A 268 -11.21 -2.30 -11.28
CA ILE A 268 -10.62 -1.00 -11.58
C ILE A 268 -10.22 -0.28 -10.29
N ALA A 269 -11.13 -0.15 -9.33
CA ALA A 269 -10.87 0.52 -8.05
C ALA A 269 -9.74 -0.15 -7.27
N ASN A 270 -9.66 -1.48 -7.31
CA ASN A 270 -8.61 -2.23 -6.63
C ASN A 270 -7.24 -2.05 -7.31
N ILE A 271 -7.18 -2.04 -8.65
CA ILE A 271 -5.94 -1.72 -9.38
C ILE A 271 -5.48 -0.29 -9.08
N LEU A 272 -6.40 0.68 -9.02
CA LEU A 272 -6.09 2.04 -8.62
C LEU A 272 -5.51 2.09 -7.19
N LEU A 273 -6.06 1.30 -6.26
CA LEU A 273 -5.50 1.19 -4.92
C LEU A 273 -4.05 0.69 -4.94
N TYR A 274 -3.70 -0.26 -5.81
CA TYR A 274 -2.31 -0.72 -5.91
C TYR A 274 -1.32 0.36 -6.39
N ILE A 275 -1.79 1.41 -7.07
CA ILE A 275 -0.95 2.56 -7.43
C ILE A 275 -0.37 3.21 -6.17
N SER A 276 -1.11 3.26 -5.06
CA SER A 276 -0.62 3.89 -3.83
C SER A 276 0.55 3.14 -3.19
N TYR A 277 0.68 1.84 -3.45
CA TYR A 277 1.82 1.04 -3.00
C TYR A 277 3.03 1.15 -3.95
N ALA A 278 2.81 1.58 -5.20
CA ALA A 278 3.87 1.74 -6.21
C ALA A 278 4.38 3.20 -6.33
N SER A 279 3.55 4.20 -6.03
CA SER A 279 3.83 5.61 -6.34
C SER A 279 4.87 6.27 -5.44
N ASN A 280 5.16 5.70 -4.27
CA ASN A 280 5.94 6.36 -3.22
C ASN A 280 7.30 6.88 -3.71
N PHE A 281 8.07 6.07 -4.43
CA PHE A 281 9.36 6.49 -4.99
C PHE A 281 9.25 7.67 -5.95
N TYR A 282 8.28 7.64 -6.86
CA TYR A 282 8.12 8.66 -7.88
C TYR A 282 7.75 10.01 -7.24
N VAL A 283 6.84 9.98 -6.26
CA VAL A 283 6.51 11.14 -5.42
C VAL A 283 7.76 11.71 -4.77
N TYR A 284 8.58 10.83 -4.18
CA TYR A 284 9.78 11.20 -3.45
C TYR A 284 10.84 11.83 -4.36
N PHE A 285 11.04 11.25 -5.52
CA PHE A 285 11.97 11.71 -6.54
C PHE A 285 11.59 13.11 -7.06
N PHE A 286 10.32 13.35 -7.39
CA PHE A 286 9.87 14.64 -7.91
C PHE A 286 9.79 15.73 -6.83
N SER A 287 9.39 15.38 -5.61
CA SER A 287 9.10 16.37 -4.56
C SER A 287 10.34 16.86 -3.81
N ALA A 288 11.39 16.04 -3.64
CA ALA A 288 12.52 16.39 -2.79
C ALA A 288 13.85 16.44 -3.53
N LYS A 289 14.44 17.64 -3.60
CA LYS A 289 15.83 17.84 -4.09
C LYS A 289 16.85 17.06 -3.25
N SER A 290 16.62 16.96 -1.94
CA SER A 290 17.47 16.18 -1.04
C SER A 290 17.44 14.68 -1.37
N TYR A 291 16.26 14.14 -1.65
CA TYR A 291 16.10 12.74 -2.05
C TYR A 291 16.87 12.45 -3.35
N ARG A 292 16.74 13.33 -4.36
CA ARG A 292 17.51 13.23 -5.61
C ARG A 292 19.02 13.27 -5.36
N LYS A 293 19.50 14.13 -4.45
CA LYS A 293 20.94 14.21 -4.12
C LYS A 293 21.46 12.93 -3.48
N GLU A 294 20.70 12.31 -2.57
CA GLU A 294 21.07 11.02 -1.99
C GLU A 294 21.05 9.89 -3.03
N LEU A 295 20.05 9.85 -3.90
CA LEU A 295 19.99 8.89 -5.00
C LEU A 295 21.18 9.04 -5.95
N LEU A 296 21.52 10.27 -6.35
CA LEU A 296 22.66 10.54 -7.22
C LEU A 296 23.98 10.16 -6.56
N ARG A 297 24.18 10.44 -5.26
CA ARG A 297 25.38 9.99 -4.52
C ARG A 297 25.52 8.48 -4.51
N PHE A 298 24.42 7.76 -4.36
CA PHE A 298 24.42 6.30 -4.40
C PHE A 298 24.77 5.79 -5.80
N VAL A 299 24.12 6.31 -6.84
CA VAL A 299 24.39 5.92 -8.23
C VAL A 299 25.84 6.25 -8.61
N SER A 300 26.36 7.42 -8.24
CA SER A 300 27.75 7.80 -8.52
C SER A 300 28.73 6.88 -7.81
N HIS A 301 28.46 6.48 -6.56
CA HIS A 301 29.30 5.52 -5.85
C HIS A 301 29.33 4.14 -6.55
N PHE A 302 28.19 3.65 -7.04
CA PHE A 302 28.13 2.41 -7.80
C PHE A 302 28.87 2.49 -9.14
N VAL A 303 28.72 3.61 -9.86
CA VAL A 303 29.41 3.84 -11.14
C VAL A 303 30.93 3.99 -10.93
N CYS A 304 31.38 4.77 -9.96
CA CYS A 304 32.81 4.94 -9.63
C CYS A 304 33.45 3.66 -9.08
N CYS A 305 32.78 2.92 -8.17
CA CYS A 305 33.29 1.62 -7.73
C CYS A 305 33.37 0.59 -8.86
N ARG A 306 32.52 0.70 -9.89
CA ARG A 306 32.61 -0.15 -11.08
C ARG A 306 33.77 0.27 -12.00
N SER A 307 34.06 1.57 -12.10
CA SER A 307 35.22 2.10 -12.84
C SER A 307 36.55 1.61 -12.26
N ASN A 308 36.77 1.76 -10.94
CA ASN A 308 38.02 1.33 -10.30
C ASN A 308 38.22 -0.20 -10.31
N ARG A 309 37.12 -0.97 -10.36
CA ARG A 309 37.18 -2.44 -10.42
C ARG A 309 37.42 -2.99 -11.83
N VAL A 310 37.14 -2.20 -12.88
CA VAL A 310 37.51 -2.52 -14.27
C VAL A 310 38.97 -2.19 -14.55
N GLU A 311 39.50 -1.14 -13.92
CA GLU A 311 40.90 -0.73 -14.06
C GLU A 311 41.88 -1.71 -13.38
N MET A 312 41.53 -2.23 -12.19
CA MET A 312 42.31 -3.29 -11.52
C MET A 312 42.24 -4.69 -12.18
N ARG A 313 41.39 -4.91 -13.19
CA ARG A 313 41.39 -6.16 -13.98
C ARG A 313 42.16 -6.02 -15.30
N ARG A 314 42.69 -4.83 -15.60
CA ARG A 314 43.52 -4.55 -16.78
C ARG A 314 45.00 -4.32 -16.44
N MET A 315 45.37 -4.39 -15.15
CA MET A 315 46.75 -4.55 -14.65
C MET A 315 46.96 -6.02 -14.28
#